data_AF-A0A1F0E5Y8-F1
#
_entry.id   AF-A0A1F0E5Y8-F1
#
_cell.length_a   1.000
_cell.length_b   1.000
_cell.length_c   1.000
_cell.angle_alpha   90.00
_cell.angle_beta   90.00
_cell.angle_gamma   90.00
#
_symmetry.space_group_name_H-M   'P 1'
#
loop_
_entity.id
_entity.type
_entity.pdbx_description
1 polymer ?
#
loop_
_entity_poly.entity_id
_entity_poly.type
_entity_poly.pdbx_seq_one_letter_code
_entity_poly.pdbx_strand_id
1 'polypeptide(L)'
;MEEKRCLFCFLSSHYQKKIMKLSQLQEEKFEDILKRYSNKFISDLFIILKNPLCKKHENILYGQEIILNLKKKKNLRSSLKTFFKDLIDIYVLWISGEAYHAIENLNNIFNNSLSNEDIKFEIGKKLFFRGRKNINNILNKYDMFHIPYDKRYLVRNQRFSLSGFPLLYLSSSLFGVYLELDIENEYPREEYSFSSFYFNNDAKIYSLDNPFRIHYDNTKTFIKESSILENNLEKKLLKLILSSVCLFEKRFPHKLMEKKGINIFYEEYVLPQALTQVLKLNKYHGVFYPSTRIKNTLKDDLFDINNFNLAYFPEYKKKRHYDIDLFNNLNISVPINFSKEILTNIFDVPDIYSLGELFKRAIANAKNSDNTLIIKLSNLLSIYENLFDKYYLFLSEIDDVKYSENDKVKYKENLIFEILIIYNFLEKSLLDLLNKKGGKK
;
A
#
# COMPACT_ATOMS: atom_id res chain seq x y z
N MET A 1 -8.20 35.11 -6.52
CA MET A 1 -9.19 34.58 -5.55
C MET A 1 -8.92 33.09 -5.43
N GLU A 2 -8.49 32.59 -4.27
CA GLU A 2 -8.31 31.14 -4.11
C GLU A 2 -9.63 30.41 -4.39
N GLU A 3 -9.57 29.41 -5.26
CA GLU A 3 -10.75 28.64 -5.61
C GLU A 3 -11.28 27.90 -4.38
N LYS A 4 -12.60 27.99 -4.13
CA LYS A 4 -13.21 27.29 -3.00
C LYS A 4 -13.05 25.78 -3.22
N ARG A 5 -12.49 25.08 -2.24
CA ARG A 5 -12.39 23.62 -2.21
C ARG A 5 -13.78 23.00 -2.46
N CYS A 6 -13.84 21.84 -3.13
CA CYS A 6 -15.05 21.03 -3.28
C CYS A 6 -14.96 19.67 -2.55
N LEU A 7 -16.01 18.84 -2.61
CA LEU A 7 -16.06 17.52 -1.95
C LEU A 7 -14.84 16.65 -2.30
N PHE A 8 -14.41 16.61 -3.56
CA PHE A 8 -13.27 15.82 -3.99
C PHE A 8 -11.91 16.41 -3.56
N CYS A 9 -11.83 17.72 -3.31
CA CYS A 9 -10.67 18.26 -2.60
C CYS A 9 -10.62 17.69 -1.17
N PHE A 10 -11.76 17.65 -0.47
CA PHE A 10 -11.86 17.10 0.88
C PHE A 10 -11.54 15.60 0.90
N LEU A 11 -12.07 14.81 -0.03
CA LEU A 11 -11.88 13.34 -0.06
C LEU A 11 -10.45 12.92 -0.48
N SER A 12 -9.63 13.83 -1.01
CA SER A 12 -8.25 13.54 -1.42
C SER A 12 -7.37 13.04 -0.27
N SER A 13 -6.36 12.24 -0.61
CA SER A 13 -5.41 11.71 0.39
C SER A 13 -4.58 12.83 1.03
N HIS A 14 -4.19 13.84 0.25
CA HIS A 14 -3.50 15.03 0.73
C HIS A 14 -4.30 15.78 1.79
N TYR A 15 -5.59 16.03 1.54
CA TYR A 15 -6.44 16.77 2.48
C TYR A 15 -6.62 16.02 3.79
N GLN A 16 -6.88 14.70 3.71
CA GLN A 16 -7.00 13.87 4.90
C GLN A 16 -5.72 13.91 5.73
N LYS A 17 -4.55 13.74 5.09
CA LYS A 17 -3.24 13.87 5.74
C LYS A 17 -3.04 15.25 6.38
N LYS A 18 -3.47 16.34 5.71
CA LYS A 18 -3.40 17.70 6.24
C LYS A 18 -4.20 17.85 7.53
N ILE A 19 -5.46 17.40 7.56
CA ILE A 19 -6.30 17.58 8.75
C ILE A 19 -5.90 16.65 9.91
N MET A 20 -5.35 15.47 9.60
CA MET A 20 -4.72 14.59 10.59
C MET A 20 -3.52 15.28 11.25
N LYS A 21 -2.60 15.84 10.45
CA LYS A 21 -1.43 16.56 10.95
C LYS A 21 -1.81 17.77 11.79
N LEU A 22 -2.80 18.55 11.38
CA LEU A 22 -3.30 19.68 12.17
C LEU A 22 -3.87 19.24 13.51
N SER A 23 -4.54 18.08 13.56
CA SER A 23 -5.09 17.54 14.81
C SER A 23 -3.97 17.10 15.76
N GLN A 24 -2.89 16.49 15.24
CA GLN A 24 -1.71 16.12 16.04
C GLN A 24 -0.95 17.31 16.62
N LEU A 25 -1.04 18.49 15.99
CA LEU A 25 -0.37 19.71 16.48
C LEU A 25 -1.14 20.42 17.60
N GLN A 26 -2.39 20.00 17.86
CA GLN A 26 -3.31 20.72 18.74
C GLN A 26 -3.55 20.01 20.06
N GLU A 27 -3.21 18.73 20.17
CA GLU A 27 -3.54 17.89 21.32
C GLU A 27 -2.34 17.01 21.71
N GLU A 28 -2.23 16.69 22.99
CA GLU A 28 -1.12 15.88 23.52
C GLU A 28 -1.43 14.39 23.52
N LYS A 29 -2.62 14.00 23.99
CA LYS A 29 -3.06 12.60 24.07
C LYS A 29 -3.66 12.13 22.76
N PHE A 30 -3.36 10.90 22.34
CA PHE A 30 -3.84 10.43 21.04
C PHE A 30 -5.36 10.28 20.95
N GLU A 31 -6.06 9.94 22.03
CA GLU A 31 -7.53 9.94 22.05
C GLU A 31 -8.13 11.34 21.83
N ASP A 32 -7.44 12.39 22.30
CA ASP A 32 -7.87 13.78 22.08
C ASP A 32 -7.53 14.24 20.65
N ILE A 33 -6.39 13.79 20.10
CA ILE A 33 -6.07 13.95 18.67
C ILE A 33 -7.16 13.31 17.79
N LEU A 34 -7.64 12.11 18.13
CA LEU A 34 -8.73 11.44 17.42
C LEU A 34 -10.05 12.22 17.53
N LYS A 35 -10.40 12.73 18.72
CA LYS A 35 -11.57 13.61 18.91
C LYS A 35 -11.45 14.89 18.07
N ARG A 36 -10.26 15.50 18.03
CA ARG A 36 -9.99 16.70 17.24
C ARG A 36 -10.13 16.43 15.74
N TYR A 37 -9.56 15.31 15.26
CA TYR A 37 -9.72 14.86 13.89
C TYR A 37 -11.18 14.59 13.54
N SER A 38 -11.94 13.92 14.41
CA SER A 38 -13.38 13.69 14.26
C SER A 38 -14.16 15.00 14.07
N ASN A 39 -13.96 15.95 14.98
CA ASN A 39 -14.61 17.26 14.91
C ASN A 39 -14.25 18.00 13.61
N LYS A 40 -12.98 17.95 13.22
CA LYS A 40 -12.48 18.61 12.01
C LYS A 40 -13.01 17.96 10.73
N PHE A 41 -12.97 16.64 10.64
CA PHE A 41 -13.49 15.87 9.51
C PHE A 41 -14.97 16.19 9.27
N ILE A 42 -15.78 16.08 10.32
CA ILE A 42 -17.23 16.31 10.24
C ILE A 42 -17.52 17.77 9.89
N SER A 43 -16.89 18.73 10.58
CA SER A 43 -17.08 20.15 10.28
C SER A 43 -16.73 20.48 8.83
N ASP A 44 -15.54 20.07 8.39
CA ASP A 44 -15.07 20.33 7.04
C ASP A 44 -15.98 19.65 6.00
N LEU A 45 -16.47 18.42 6.24
CA LEU A 45 -17.40 17.71 5.37
C LEU A 45 -18.75 18.45 5.20
N PHE A 46 -19.35 18.96 6.28
CA PHE A 46 -20.64 19.64 6.18
C PHE A 46 -20.53 21.07 5.65
N ILE A 47 -19.35 21.69 5.76
CA ILE A 47 -19.05 22.95 5.07
C ILE A 47 -18.88 22.68 3.57
N ILE A 48 -18.05 21.70 3.21
CA ILE A 48 -17.67 21.42 1.81
C ILE A 48 -18.85 20.94 0.96
N LEU A 49 -19.80 20.19 1.55
CA LEU A 49 -20.99 19.77 0.83
C LEU A 49 -21.78 20.96 0.29
N LYS A 50 -21.73 22.15 0.92
CA LYS A 50 -22.42 23.34 0.43
C LYS A 50 -21.79 23.93 -0.83
N ASN A 51 -20.53 23.60 -1.13
CA ASN A 51 -19.80 24.14 -2.26
C ASN A 51 -20.10 23.34 -3.56
N PRO A 52 -20.07 24.00 -4.73
CA PRO A 52 -20.05 23.31 -6.01
C PRO A 52 -18.72 22.58 -6.24
N LEU A 53 -18.64 21.81 -7.33
CA LEU A 53 -17.36 21.27 -7.81
C LEU A 53 -16.43 22.43 -8.20
N CYS A 54 -15.15 22.31 -7.87
CA CYS A 54 -14.10 23.22 -8.35
C CYS A 54 -13.64 22.76 -9.74
N LYS A 55 -12.99 23.66 -10.49
CA LYS A 55 -12.44 23.41 -11.84
C LYS A 55 -11.60 22.14 -11.92
N LYS A 56 -10.73 21.89 -10.94
CA LYS A 56 -9.93 20.65 -10.86
C LYS A 56 -10.77 19.37 -10.94
N HIS A 57 -11.99 19.40 -10.41
CA HIS A 57 -12.85 18.23 -10.26
C HIS A 57 -14.17 18.36 -11.03
N GLU A 58 -14.26 19.30 -11.98
CA GLU A 58 -15.48 19.53 -12.76
C GLU A 58 -15.80 18.35 -13.69
N ASN A 59 -14.75 17.64 -14.13
CA ASN A 59 -14.84 16.47 -15.02
C ASN A 59 -15.09 15.15 -14.29
N ILE A 60 -15.22 15.15 -12.95
CA ILE A 60 -15.53 13.92 -12.22
C ILE A 60 -16.95 13.48 -12.56
N LEU A 61 -17.04 12.30 -13.19
CA LEU A 61 -18.30 11.68 -13.56
C LEU A 61 -19.20 11.49 -12.33
N TYR A 62 -20.46 11.92 -12.45
CA TYR A 62 -21.46 11.91 -11.36
C TYR A 62 -21.08 12.73 -10.11
N GLY A 63 -20.10 13.64 -10.21
CA GLY A 63 -19.62 14.40 -9.05
C GLY A 63 -20.71 15.23 -8.36
N GLN A 64 -21.61 15.85 -9.12
CA GLN A 64 -22.73 16.62 -8.57
C GLN A 64 -23.77 15.71 -7.88
N GLU A 65 -24.08 14.56 -8.47
CA GLU A 65 -25.01 13.59 -7.91
C GLU A 65 -24.49 13.03 -6.58
N ILE A 66 -23.19 12.72 -6.49
CA ILE A 66 -22.55 12.26 -5.25
C ILE A 66 -22.73 13.30 -4.13
N ILE A 67 -22.54 14.60 -4.43
CA ILE A 67 -22.76 15.68 -3.47
C ILE A 67 -24.22 15.73 -3.03
N LEU A 68 -25.17 15.66 -3.97
CA LEU A 68 -26.60 15.69 -3.69
C LEU A 68 -27.04 14.50 -2.83
N ASN A 69 -26.53 13.30 -3.12
CA ASN A 69 -26.85 12.08 -2.38
C ASN A 69 -26.34 12.16 -0.93
N LEU A 70 -25.12 12.65 -0.72
CA LEU A 70 -24.59 12.89 0.63
C LEU A 70 -25.39 13.97 1.39
N LYS A 71 -25.86 15.02 0.72
CA LYS A 71 -26.72 16.07 1.33
C LYS A 71 -28.08 15.54 1.78
N LYS A 72 -28.71 14.68 0.96
CA LYS A 72 -30.05 14.13 1.25
C LYS A 72 -30.04 13.17 2.45
N LYS A 73 -28.89 12.61 2.81
CA LYS A 73 -28.76 11.61 3.86
C LYS A 73 -28.88 12.22 5.26
N LYS A 74 -30.11 12.28 5.78
CA LYS A 74 -30.48 12.90 7.07
C LYS A 74 -29.60 12.47 8.26
N ASN A 75 -29.28 11.18 8.34
CA ASN A 75 -28.55 10.59 9.47
C ASN A 75 -27.03 10.50 9.26
N LEU A 76 -26.49 11.06 8.15
CA LEU A 76 -25.06 10.96 7.88
C LEU A 76 -24.24 11.56 9.01
N ARG A 77 -24.62 12.73 9.53
CA ARG A 77 -23.87 13.40 10.60
C ARG A 77 -23.82 12.58 11.89
N SER A 78 -24.93 12.00 12.30
CA SER A 78 -25.01 11.19 13.52
C SER A 78 -24.24 9.88 13.34
N SER A 79 -24.40 9.22 12.19
CA SER A 79 -23.66 7.98 11.87
C SER A 79 -22.14 8.19 11.91
N LEU A 80 -21.63 9.24 11.25
CA LEU A 80 -20.19 9.54 11.28
C LEU A 80 -19.70 9.84 12.70
N LYS A 81 -20.48 10.58 13.51
CA LYS A 81 -20.14 10.84 14.91
C LYS A 81 -20.05 9.56 15.72
N THR A 82 -21.03 8.66 15.58
CA THR A 82 -21.06 7.36 16.26
C THR A 82 -19.84 6.54 15.86
N PHE A 83 -19.56 6.40 14.57
CA PHE A 83 -18.39 5.64 14.09
C PHE A 83 -17.07 6.17 14.65
N PHE A 84 -16.87 7.50 14.67
CA PHE A 84 -15.69 8.09 15.30
C PHE A 84 -15.62 7.82 16.80
N LYS A 85 -16.76 7.94 17.50
CA LYS A 85 -16.83 7.65 18.93
C LYS A 85 -16.42 6.20 19.18
N ASP A 86 -16.97 5.26 18.43
CA ASP A 86 -16.67 3.84 18.60
C ASP A 86 -15.18 3.55 18.37
N LEU A 87 -14.54 4.16 17.36
CA LEU A 87 -13.10 4.04 17.13
C LEU A 87 -12.26 4.63 18.28
N ILE A 88 -12.70 5.73 18.89
CA ILE A 88 -12.04 6.33 20.05
C ILE A 88 -12.19 5.41 21.27
N ASP A 89 -13.39 4.88 21.50
CA ASP A 89 -13.68 3.97 22.62
C ASP A 89 -12.86 2.67 22.48
N ILE A 90 -12.72 2.13 21.27
CA ILE A 90 -11.82 1.00 20.96
C ILE A 90 -10.37 1.32 21.30
N TYR A 91 -9.89 2.52 20.91
CA TYR A 91 -8.53 2.96 21.25
C TYR A 91 -8.34 3.03 22.77
N VAL A 92 -9.28 3.65 23.49
CA VAL A 92 -9.23 3.81 24.95
C VAL A 92 -9.25 2.44 25.65
N LEU A 93 -10.14 1.53 25.26
CA LEU A 93 -10.19 0.16 25.78
C LEU A 93 -8.83 -0.54 25.62
N TRP A 94 -8.20 -0.40 24.45
CA TRP A 94 -6.90 -1.03 24.21
C TRP A 94 -5.83 -0.51 25.17
N ILE A 95 -5.69 0.81 25.29
CA ILE A 95 -4.65 1.42 26.14
C ILE A 95 -4.96 1.28 27.64
N SER A 96 -6.22 1.02 28.02
CA SER A 96 -6.61 0.75 29.41
C SER A 96 -6.46 -0.72 29.81
N GLY A 97 -5.93 -1.58 28.94
CA GLY A 97 -5.72 -3.01 29.22
C GLY A 97 -6.87 -3.94 28.84
N GLU A 98 -7.95 -3.40 28.25
CA GLU A 98 -9.17 -4.12 27.83
C GLU A 98 -9.07 -4.56 26.35
N ALA A 99 -7.90 -5.04 25.93
CA ALA A 99 -7.60 -5.29 24.51
C ALA A 99 -8.54 -6.33 23.85
N TYR A 100 -9.05 -7.29 24.63
CA TYR A 100 -10.06 -8.24 24.15
C TYR A 100 -11.33 -7.53 23.68
N HIS A 101 -11.91 -6.67 24.53
CA HIS A 101 -13.11 -5.90 24.20
C HIS A 101 -12.85 -4.88 23.08
N ALA A 102 -11.66 -4.28 23.02
CA ALA A 102 -11.28 -3.42 21.90
C ALA A 102 -11.34 -4.18 20.55
N ILE A 103 -10.79 -5.40 20.50
CA ILE A 103 -10.79 -6.25 19.30
C ILE A 103 -12.22 -6.71 18.97
N GLU A 104 -12.99 -7.14 19.96
CA GLU A 104 -14.38 -7.57 19.80
C GLU A 104 -15.25 -6.44 19.20
N ASN A 105 -15.17 -5.24 19.77
CA ASN A 105 -15.90 -4.07 19.29
C ASN A 105 -15.49 -3.69 17.86
N LEU A 106 -14.19 -3.69 17.56
CA LEU A 106 -13.72 -3.41 16.21
C LEU A 106 -14.19 -4.49 15.21
N ASN A 107 -14.22 -5.76 15.61
CA ASN A 107 -14.69 -6.86 14.78
C ASN A 107 -16.19 -6.71 14.44
N ASN A 108 -17.01 -6.30 15.41
CA ASN A 108 -18.43 -6.03 15.20
C ASN A 108 -18.65 -4.88 14.21
N ILE A 109 -17.94 -3.77 14.37
CA ILE A 109 -17.98 -2.64 13.43
C ILE A 109 -17.51 -3.08 12.04
N PHE A 110 -16.43 -3.87 12.00
CA PHE A 110 -15.87 -4.36 10.75
C PHE A 110 -16.91 -5.17 9.97
N ASN A 111 -17.52 -6.18 10.59
CA ASN A 111 -18.50 -7.06 9.93
C ASN A 111 -19.81 -6.36 9.55
N ASN A 112 -20.20 -5.31 10.28
CA ASN A 112 -21.44 -4.61 10.01
C ASN A 112 -21.30 -3.51 8.94
N SER A 113 -20.14 -2.85 8.87
CA SER A 113 -20.00 -1.58 8.13
C SER A 113 -18.80 -1.49 7.19
N LEU A 114 -17.78 -2.36 7.34
CA LEU A 114 -16.50 -2.23 6.63
C LEU A 114 -16.13 -3.48 5.82
N SER A 115 -16.71 -4.63 6.13
CA SER A 115 -16.57 -5.87 5.35
C SER A 115 -17.34 -5.72 4.05
N ASN A 116 -16.69 -5.26 2.99
CA ASN A 116 -17.28 -5.21 1.66
C ASN A 116 -16.37 -5.87 0.62
N GLU A 117 -16.99 -6.74 -0.17
CA GLU A 117 -16.45 -7.66 -1.18
C GLU A 117 -16.20 -6.99 -2.55
N ASP A 118 -16.38 -5.67 -2.64
CA ASP A 118 -16.70 -5.02 -3.91
C ASP A 118 -15.54 -4.97 -4.91
N ILE A 119 -14.28 -5.12 -4.46
CA ILE A 119 -13.12 -5.26 -5.35
C ILE A 119 -12.09 -6.20 -4.72
N LYS A 120 -11.96 -7.40 -5.29
CA LYS A 120 -10.90 -8.35 -4.93
C LYS A 120 -9.54 -7.71 -5.23
N PHE A 121 -8.66 -7.65 -4.24
CA PHE A 121 -7.28 -7.24 -4.46
C PHE A 121 -6.54 -8.33 -5.24
N GLU A 122 -6.10 -8.01 -6.46
CA GLU A 122 -5.43 -8.94 -7.35
C GLU A 122 -3.92 -8.95 -7.06
N ILE A 123 -3.52 -9.64 -5.99
CA ILE A 123 -2.12 -9.72 -5.56
C ILE A 123 -1.20 -10.29 -6.65
N GLY A 124 -1.70 -11.22 -7.46
CA GLY A 124 -0.95 -11.82 -8.56
C GLY A 124 -0.62 -10.87 -9.70
N LYS A 125 -1.28 -9.71 -9.82
CA LYS A 125 -0.97 -8.67 -10.81
C LYS A 125 0.12 -7.68 -10.36
N LYS A 126 0.72 -7.92 -9.19
CA LYS A 126 1.74 -7.04 -8.61
C LYS A 126 3.03 -7.80 -8.36
N LEU A 127 4.14 -7.11 -8.60
CA LEU A 127 5.44 -7.48 -8.05
C LEU A 127 5.69 -6.60 -6.83
N PHE A 128 6.17 -7.21 -5.74
CA PHE A 128 6.54 -6.49 -4.54
C PHE A 128 8.05 -6.60 -4.29
N PHE A 129 8.55 -5.76 -3.40
CA PHE A 129 9.96 -5.63 -3.09
C PHE A 129 10.19 -5.56 -1.59
N ARG A 130 11.36 -6.01 -1.17
CA ARG A 130 11.85 -5.83 0.20
C ARG A 130 13.33 -5.56 0.20
N GLY A 131 13.75 -4.65 1.06
CA GLY A 131 15.15 -4.39 1.37
C GLY A 131 15.50 -4.90 2.77
N ARG A 132 16.75 -5.34 2.94
CA ARG A 132 17.34 -5.64 4.26
C ARG A 132 18.77 -5.12 4.29
N LYS A 133 19.16 -4.59 5.44
CA LYS A 133 20.54 -4.22 5.69
C LYS A 133 21.41 -5.49 5.73
N ASN A 134 22.50 -5.54 4.97
CA ASN A 134 23.39 -6.70 4.82
C ASN A 134 24.82 -6.41 5.31
N ILE A 135 24.97 -5.75 6.46
CA ILE A 135 26.28 -5.51 7.10
C ILE A 135 26.99 -6.86 7.29
N ASN A 136 28.07 -7.08 6.54
CA ASN A 136 28.98 -8.21 6.62
C ASN A 136 28.40 -9.62 6.36
N ASN A 137 27.19 -9.72 5.80
CA ASN A 137 26.54 -11.02 5.54
C ASN A 137 26.03 -11.12 4.10
N ILE A 138 26.32 -12.25 3.45
CA ILE A 138 25.67 -12.63 2.19
C ILE A 138 24.27 -13.15 2.53
N LEU A 139 23.24 -12.42 2.10
CA LEU A 139 21.85 -12.80 2.34
C LEU A 139 21.37 -13.82 1.31
N ASN A 140 20.47 -14.71 1.73
CA ASN A 140 19.74 -15.61 0.86
C ASN A 140 18.22 -15.33 0.90
N LYS A 141 17.43 -16.13 0.17
CA LYS A 141 15.96 -15.96 0.08
C LYS A 141 15.24 -16.11 1.43
N TYR A 142 15.73 -16.98 2.32
CA TYR A 142 15.17 -17.16 3.66
C TYR A 142 15.45 -15.94 4.54
N ASP A 143 16.61 -15.29 4.37
CA ASP A 143 16.91 -14.04 5.05
C ASP A 143 15.96 -12.92 4.58
N MET A 144 15.54 -12.92 3.32
CA MET A 144 14.58 -11.93 2.81
C MET A 144 13.13 -12.22 3.20
N PHE A 145 12.81 -13.42 3.66
CA PHE A 145 11.47 -13.80 4.10
C PHE A 145 11.13 -13.27 5.50
N HIS A 146 9.98 -13.65 6.07
CA HIS A 146 9.62 -13.20 7.42
C HIS A 146 10.62 -13.71 8.46
N ILE A 147 10.70 -13.03 9.61
CA ILE A 147 11.58 -13.43 10.71
C ILE A 147 11.23 -14.86 11.16
N PRO A 148 12.21 -15.76 11.39
CA PRO A 148 11.94 -17.10 11.91
C PRO A 148 11.14 -17.10 13.22
N TYR A 149 10.29 -18.10 13.43
CA TYR A 149 9.48 -18.20 14.65
C TYR A 149 10.30 -18.42 15.93
N ASP A 150 11.51 -18.94 15.82
CA ASP A 150 12.48 -19.09 16.91
C ASP A 150 13.31 -17.82 17.13
N LYS A 151 13.19 -16.82 16.24
CA LYS A 151 13.86 -15.51 16.35
C LYS A 151 12.87 -14.35 16.55
N ARG A 152 11.72 -14.61 17.18
CA ARG A 152 10.64 -13.62 17.40
C ARG A 152 11.07 -12.40 18.20
N TYR A 153 12.13 -12.51 19.00
CA TYR A 153 12.72 -11.37 19.71
C TYR A 153 13.25 -10.27 18.75
N LEU A 154 13.44 -10.57 17.46
CA LEU A 154 13.81 -9.60 16.42
C LEU A 154 12.59 -8.86 15.83
N VAL A 155 11.35 -9.28 16.15
CA VAL A 155 10.13 -8.63 15.65
C VAL A 155 10.00 -7.27 16.32
N ARG A 156 10.18 -6.20 15.53
CA ARG A 156 10.01 -4.82 15.96
C ARG A 156 8.55 -4.41 15.97
N ASN A 157 8.23 -3.38 16.76
CA ASN A 157 6.92 -2.74 16.75
C ASN A 157 6.73 -1.96 15.43
N GLN A 158 5.93 -2.51 14.51
CA GLN A 158 5.56 -1.87 13.25
C GLN A 158 4.06 -1.56 13.23
N ARG A 159 3.65 -0.67 12.32
CA ARG A 159 2.26 -0.16 12.25
C ARG A 159 1.21 -1.26 12.30
N PHE A 160 1.31 -2.24 11.42
CA PHE A 160 0.37 -3.37 11.36
C PHE A 160 0.92 -4.66 12.01
N SER A 161 1.90 -4.54 12.92
CA SER A 161 2.51 -5.71 13.57
C SER A 161 1.60 -6.34 14.62
N LEU A 162 1.94 -7.56 15.02
CA LEU A 162 1.44 -8.18 16.24
C LEU A 162 2.66 -8.53 17.10
N SER A 163 2.58 -8.24 18.39
CA SER A 163 3.71 -8.46 19.30
C SER A 163 4.22 -9.90 19.22
N GLY A 164 5.51 -10.06 18.91
CA GLY A 164 6.15 -11.38 18.78
C GLY A 164 5.67 -12.25 17.62
N PHE A 165 4.83 -11.75 16.71
CA PHE A 165 4.41 -12.48 15.51
C PHE A 165 5.18 -11.97 14.28
N PRO A 166 5.93 -12.83 13.58
CA PRO A 166 6.58 -12.42 12.35
C PRO A 166 5.58 -12.16 11.22
N LEU A 167 5.58 -10.94 10.69
CA LEU A 167 4.87 -10.57 9.46
C LEU A 167 5.87 -10.40 8.31
N LEU A 168 5.37 -10.48 7.07
CA LEU A 168 6.14 -10.19 5.87
C LEU A 168 5.76 -8.79 5.36
N TYR A 169 6.67 -7.84 5.50
CA TYR A 169 6.51 -6.46 5.02
C TYR A 169 7.18 -6.30 3.66
N LEU A 170 6.40 -5.86 2.68
CA LEU A 170 6.83 -5.63 1.30
C LEU A 170 6.32 -4.25 0.83
N SER A 171 6.95 -3.69 -0.19
CA SER A 171 6.53 -2.48 -0.91
C SER A 171 6.23 -2.80 -2.36
N SER A 172 5.29 -2.10 -3.01
CA SER A 172 5.01 -2.25 -4.46
C SER A 172 6.06 -1.59 -5.37
N SER A 173 7.02 -0.86 -4.80
CA SER A 173 8.16 -0.28 -5.52
C SER A 173 9.42 -0.29 -4.67
N LEU A 174 10.60 -0.22 -5.32
CA LEU A 174 11.86 0.00 -4.60
C LEU A 174 11.89 1.39 -3.96
N PHE A 175 11.29 2.38 -4.61
CA PHE A 175 11.12 3.71 -4.00
C PHE A 175 10.44 3.63 -2.63
N GLY A 176 9.34 2.87 -2.51
CA GLY A 176 8.68 2.65 -1.22
C GLY A 176 9.57 1.93 -0.20
N VAL A 177 10.41 0.97 -0.64
CA VAL A 177 11.41 0.33 0.23
C VAL A 177 12.43 1.35 0.76
N TYR A 178 12.96 2.22 -0.10
CA TYR A 178 13.92 3.25 0.28
C TYR A 178 13.34 4.22 1.31
N LEU A 179 12.09 4.65 1.10
CA LEU A 179 11.37 5.47 2.06
C LEU A 179 11.25 4.75 3.41
N GLU A 180 10.75 3.51 3.45
CA GLU A 180 10.52 2.78 4.69
C GLU A 180 11.79 2.47 5.49
N LEU A 181 12.91 2.23 4.80
CA LEU A 181 14.20 1.98 5.43
C LEU A 181 14.98 3.26 5.78
N ASP A 182 14.46 4.44 5.47
CA ASP A 182 15.16 5.74 5.63
C ASP A 182 16.49 5.81 4.85
N ILE A 183 16.64 5.02 3.79
CA ILE A 183 17.89 4.93 2.99
C ILE A 183 18.20 6.26 2.30
N GLU A 184 17.19 7.09 2.03
CA GLU A 184 17.42 8.40 1.40
C GLU A 184 18.37 9.30 2.21
N ASN A 185 18.44 9.10 3.53
CA ASN A 185 19.29 9.86 4.45
C ASN A 185 20.60 9.13 4.85
N GLU A 186 20.82 7.90 4.38
CA GLU A 186 22.00 7.09 4.74
C GLU A 186 22.74 6.60 3.47
N TYR A 187 23.95 7.11 3.24
CA TYR A 187 24.95 6.39 2.46
C TYR A 187 25.62 5.39 3.41
N PRO A 188 25.69 4.09 3.07
CA PRO A 188 25.84 3.54 1.71
C PRO A 188 24.69 2.59 1.30
N ARG A 189 24.16 2.75 0.08
CA ARG A 189 23.14 1.84 -0.50
C ARG A 189 23.67 0.40 -0.66
N GLU A 190 24.99 0.28 -0.72
CA GLU A 190 25.76 -0.96 -0.74
C GLU A 190 25.62 -1.77 0.57
N GLU A 191 25.10 -1.16 1.64
CA GLU A 191 24.76 -1.87 2.88
C GLU A 191 23.36 -2.49 2.84
N TYR A 192 22.65 -2.42 1.71
CA TYR A 192 21.33 -3.00 1.56
C TYR A 192 21.25 -3.98 0.39
N SER A 193 20.55 -5.08 0.62
CA SER A 193 20.17 -6.04 -0.41
C SER A 193 18.65 -6.04 -0.61
N PHE A 194 18.24 -6.22 -1.85
CA PHE A 194 16.85 -6.15 -2.28
C PHE A 194 16.41 -7.46 -2.95
N SER A 195 15.17 -7.85 -2.73
CA SER A 195 14.55 -8.96 -3.46
C SER A 195 13.14 -8.59 -3.90
N SER A 196 12.75 -9.12 -5.06
CA SER A 196 11.37 -9.09 -5.52
C SER A 196 10.59 -10.32 -5.03
N PHE A 197 9.29 -10.14 -4.87
CA PHE A 197 8.33 -11.10 -4.35
C PHE A 197 7.11 -11.13 -5.26
N TYR A 198 6.85 -12.30 -5.84
CA TYR A 198 5.63 -12.57 -6.62
C TYR A 198 4.82 -13.68 -5.97
N PHE A 199 3.52 -13.45 -5.80
CA PHE A 199 2.59 -14.42 -5.23
C PHE A 199 1.99 -15.26 -6.35
N ASN A 200 2.24 -16.57 -6.34
CA ASN A 200 1.66 -17.47 -7.34
C ASN A 200 0.18 -17.78 -7.09
N ASN A 201 -0.28 -17.59 -5.85
CA ASN A 201 -1.66 -17.83 -5.44
C ASN A 201 -2.34 -16.52 -5.03
N ASP A 202 -3.66 -16.51 -5.16
CA ASP A 202 -4.48 -15.42 -4.65
C ASP A 202 -4.41 -15.34 -3.11
N ALA A 203 -4.59 -14.13 -2.60
CA ALA A 203 -4.66 -13.86 -1.18
C ALA A 203 -5.76 -12.84 -0.91
N LYS A 204 -6.55 -13.07 0.15
CA LYS A 204 -7.56 -12.11 0.63
C LYS A 204 -6.85 -10.95 1.33
N ILE A 205 -6.61 -9.85 0.64
CA ILE A 205 -5.91 -8.67 1.16
C ILE A 205 -6.91 -7.53 1.40
N TYR A 206 -6.84 -6.89 2.57
CA TYR A 206 -7.64 -5.71 2.88
C TYR A 206 -6.92 -4.45 2.41
N SER A 207 -7.53 -3.68 1.51
CA SER A 207 -6.93 -2.44 1.00
C SER A 207 -7.42 -1.22 1.80
N LEU A 208 -6.45 -0.46 2.33
CA LEU A 208 -6.59 0.86 2.93
C LEU A 208 -6.36 2.01 1.93
N ASP A 209 -6.44 1.73 0.62
CA ASP A 209 -6.48 2.80 -0.39
C ASP A 209 -7.68 3.72 -0.18
N ASN A 210 -7.59 4.92 -0.75
CA ASN A 210 -8.66 5.88 -0.73
C ASN A 210 -9.89 5.29 -1.46
N PRO A 211 -11.02 5.05 -0.78
CA PRO A 211 -12.19 4.39 -1.38
C PRO A 211 -12.88 5.24 -2.46
N PHE A 212 -12.48 6.51 -2.60
CA PHE A 212 -12.95 7.41 -3.64
C PHE A 212 -12.01 7.50 -4.85
N ARG A 213 -10.87 6.78 -4.87
CA ARG A 213 -9.91 6.78 -6.00
C ARG A 213 -10.59 6.60 -7.35
N ILE A 214 -11.58 5.71 -7.43
CA ILE A 214 -12.30 5.40 -8.67
C ILE A 214 -12.91 6.64 -9.36
N HIS A 215 -13.17 7.70 -8.60
CA HIS A 215 -13.77 8.93 -9.10
C HIS A 215 -12.74 9.93 -9.64
N TYR A 216 -11.44 9.71 -9.40
CA TYR A 216 -10.35 10.53 -9.92
C TYR A 216 -9.71 9.92 -11.17
N ASP A 217 -9.91 8.63 -11.43
CA ASP A 217 -9.42 7.96 -12.64
C ASP A 217 -10.31 8.30 -13.85
N ASN A 218 -9.93 9.33 -14.62
CA ASN A 218 -10.61 9.71 -15.87
C ASN A 218 -10.48 8.66 -17.00
N THR A 219 -9.69 7.60 -16.81
CA THR A 219 -9.28 6.65 -17.84
C THR A 219 -10.13 5.37 -17.91
N LYS A 220 -11.14 5.20 -17.05
CA LYS A 220 -12.03 4.01 -17.07
C LYS A 220 -13.45 4.38 -17.53
N THR A 221 -13.69 4.15 -18.82
CA THR A 221 -14.95 4.40 -19.56
C THR A 221 -16.13 3.49 -19.22
N PHE A 222 -16.08 2.66 -18.16
CA PHE A 222 -17.23 1.84 -17.75
C PHE A 222 -17.30 1.67 -16.23
N ILE A 223 -17.52 2.76 -15.50
CA ILE A 223 -18.06 2.65 -14.15
C ILE A 223 -19.53 2.22 -14.30
N LYS A 224 -19.81 0.92 -14.13
CA LYS A 224 -21.19 0.42 -14.02
C LYS A 224 -21.95 1.27 -12.98
N GLU A 225 -23.13 1.76 -13.37
CA GLU A 225 -24.11 2.52 -12.56
C GLU A 225 -24.30 1.97 -11.13
N SER A 226 -24.09 0.66 -10.94
CA SER A 226 -24.16 -0.04 -9.64
C SER A 226 -23.34 0.57 -8.48
N SER A 227 -22.28 1.34 -8.74
CA SER A 227 -21.43 1.90 -7.67
C SER A 227 -21.95 3.21 -7.05
N ILE A 228 -23.03 3.78 -7.59
CA ILE A 228 -23.63 5.06 -7.18
C ILE A 228 -24.78 4.87 -6.16
N LEU A 229 -25.16 3.62 -5.85
CA LEU A 229 -26.17 3.32 -4.83
C LEU A 229 -25.89 4.04 -3.50
N GLU A 230 -26.89 4.73 -2.95
CA GLU A 230 -26.79 5.63 -1.78
C GLU A 230 -26.19 4.99 -0.51
N ASN A 231 -26.32 3.67 -0.36
CA ASN A 231 -25.74 2.90 0.75
C ASN A 231 -24.23 2.67 0.60
N ASN A 232 -23.66 2.82 -0.60
CA ASN A 232 -22.23 2.64 -0.85
C ASN A 232 -21.41 3.87 -0.43
N LEU A 233 -21.93 5.09 -0.61
CA LEU A 233 -21.18 6.33 -0.33
C LEU A 233 -20.86 6.53 1.16
N GLU A 234 -21.79 6.21 2.04
CA GLU A 234 -21.53 6.26 3.49
C GLU A 234 -20.47 5.23 3.90
N LYS A 235 -20.59 3.98 3.42
CA LYS A 235 -19.57 2.95 3.66
C LYS A 235 -18.19 3.39 3.17
N LYS A 236 -18.10 4.04 2.01
CA LYS A 236 -16.85 4.63 1.52
C LYS A 236 -16.32 5.73 2.46
N LEU A 237 -17.17 6.58 3.03
CA LEU A 237 -16.75 7.55 4.04
C LEU A 237 -16.25 6.87 5.32
N LEU A 238 -16.94 5.85 5.83
CA LEU A 238 -16.50 5.09 7.00
C LEU A 238 -15.14 4.41 6.74
N LYS A 239 -14.96 3.83 5.55
CA LYS A 239 -13.68 3.25 5.12
C LYS A 239 -12.58 4.31 4.99
N LEU A 240 -12.89 5.51 4.48
CA LEU A 240 -11.93 6.62 4.43
C LEU A 240 -11.50 7.03 5.84
N ILE A 241 -12.43 7.08 6.79
CA ILE A 241 -12.15 7.37 8.21
C ILE A 241 -11.26 6.28 8.79
N LEU A 242 -11.60 5.00 8.63
CA LEU A 242 -10.79 3.87 9.09
C LEU A 242 -9.36 3.94 8.53
N SER A 243 -9.23 4.11 7.21
CA SER A 243 -7.92 4.27 6.57
C SER A 243 -7.14 5.43 7.19
N SER A 244 -7.77 6.59 7.37
CA SER A 244 -7.12 7.78 7.93
C SER A 244 -6.65 7.54 9.37
N VAL A 245 -7.49 7.00 10.25
CA VAL A 245 -7.09 6.74 11.65
C VAL A 245 -5.99 5.68 11.74
N CYS A 246 -5.93 4.72 10.82
CA CYS A 246 -4.84 3.74 10.77
C CYS A 246 -3.53 4.31 10.20
N LEU A 247 -3.56 5.48 9.57
CA LEU A 247 -2.43 6.05 8.84
C LEU A 247 -1.88 7.34 9.47
N PHE A 248 -2.20 7.63 10.74
CA PHE A 248 -1.54 8.70 11.47
C PHE A 248 -0.03 8.50 11.47
N GLU A 249 0.71 9.55 11.10
CA GLU A 249 2.17 9.54 11.16
C GLU A 249 2.63 9.53 12.62
N LYS A 250 3.76 8.87 12.88
CA LYS A 250 4.47 9.01 14.16
C LYS A 250 4.71 10.51 14.43
N ARG A 251 4.40 10.98 15.63
CA ARG A 251 4.76 12.33 16.06
C ARG A 251 6.26 12.58 15.89
N PHE A 252 6.63 13.83 15.62
CA PHE A 252 8.02 14.20 15.41
C PHE A 252 8.94 13.86 16.61
N PRO A 253 8.55 14.11 17.88
CA PRO A 253 9.35 13.69 19.03
C PRO A 253 9.58 12.17 19.09
N HIS A 254 8.57 11.36 18.74
CA HIS A 254 8.70 9.90 18.65
C HIS A 254 9.76 9.51 17.61
N LYS A 255 9.70 10.10 16.41
CA LYS A 255 10.70 9.86 15.36
C LYS A 255 12.12 10.22 15.82
N LEU A 256 12.30 11.27 16.61
CA LEU A 256 13.61 11.66 17.16
C LEU A 256 14.14 10.64 18.19
N MET A 257 13.29 10.15 19.09
CA MET A 257 13.69 9.14 20.08
C MET A 257 14.07 7.81 19.41
N GLU A 258 13.32 7.39 18.39
CA GLU A 258 13.65 6.20 17.59
C GLU A 258 15.04 6.33 16.92
N LYS A 259 15.37 7.50 16.36
CA LYS A 259 16.71 7.77 15.79
C LYS A 259 17.83 7.70 16.82
N LYS A 260 17.54 7.93 18.10
CA LYS A 260 18.48 7.74 19.21
C LYS A 260 18.55 6.29 19.70
N GLY A 261 17.88 5.35 19.04
CA GLY A 261 17.84 3.94 19.41
C GLY A 261 16.91 3.63 20.59
N ILE A 262 16.07 4.59 21.01
CA ILE A 262 15.15 4.40 22.13
C ILE A 262 13.91 3.68 21.63
N ASN A 263 13.57 2.56 22.28
CA ASN A 263 12.31 1.88 22.04
C ASN A 263 11.17 2.67 22.69
N ILE A 264 10.19 3.03 21.88
CA ILE A 264 9.05 3.86 22.29
C ILE A 264 7.75 3.19 21.88
N PHE A 265 6.73 3.41 22.71
CA PHE A 265 5.37 3.07 22.36
C PHE A 265 4.80 4.08 21.35
N TYR A 266 4.23 3.59 20.25
CA TYR A 266 3.58 4.42 19.24
C TYR A 266 2.07 4.35 19.44
N GLU A 267 1.51 5.38 20.06
CA GLU A 267 0.06 5.52 20.25
C GLU A 267 -0.71 5.39 18.92
N GLU A 268 -0.12 5.89 17.84
CA GLU A 268 -0.70 5.86 16.48
C GLU A 268 -0.81 4.45 15.89
N TYR A 269 -0.17 3.45 16.50
CA TYR A 269 -0.16 2.07 16.02
C TYR A 269 -1.26 1.22 16.67
N VAL A 270 -1.93 1.68 17.72
CA VAL A 270 -2.95 0.91 18.43
C VAL A 270 -4.08 0.46 17.49
N LEU A 271 -4.77 1.39 16.82
CA LEU A 271 -5.86 1.06 15.90
C LEU A 271 -5.42 0.21 14.70
N PRO A 272 -4.29 0.50 14.02
CA PRO A 272 -3.70 -0.40 13.03
C PRO A 272 -3.47 -1.84 13.51
N GLN A 273 -2.94 -2.03 14.71
CA GLN A 273 -2.64 -3.36 15.26
C GLN A 273 -3.92 -4.10 15.67
N ALA A 274 -4.89 -3.39 16.24
CA ALA A 274 -6.24 -3.92 16.48
C ALA A 274 -6.89 -4.36 15.17
N LEU A 275 -6.78 -3.55 14.09
CA LEU A 275 -7.25 -3.93 12.77
C LEU A 275 -6.55 -5.18 12.24
N THR A 276 -5.22 -5.33 12.41
CA THR A 276 -4.52 -6.56 12.04
C THR A 276 -5.12 -7.80 12.73
N GLN A 277 -5.45 -7.71 14.02
CA GLN A 277 -6.11 -8.81 14.74
C GLN A 277 -7.48 -9.15 14.15
N VAL A 278 -8.32 -8.14 13.94
CA VAL A 278 -9.65 -8.32 13.34
C VAL A 278 -9.57 -8.91 11.94
N LEU A 279 -8.63 -8.44 11.11
CA LEU A 279 -8.43 -8.97 9.76
C LEU A 279 -8.01 -10.45 9.79
N LYS A 280 -7.13 -10.85 10.71
CA LYS A 280 -6.77 -12.27 10.89
C LYS A 280 -7.95 -13.13 11.36
N LEU A 281 -8.77 -12.64 12.28
CA LEU A 281 -10.00 -13.32 12.71
C LEU A 281 -10.94 -13.57 11.50
N ASN A 282 -11.04 -12.59 10.61
CA ASN A 282 -11.85 -12.62 9.38
C ASN A 282 -11.15 -13.23 8.15
N LYS A 283 -10.08 -14.03 8.38
CA LYS A 283 -9.35 -14.80 7.36
C LYS A 283 -8.77 -13.96 6.22
N TYR A 284 -8.39 -12.72 6.50
CA TYR A 284 -7.53 -11.94 5.62
C TYR A 284 -6.08 -12.38 5.79
N HIS A 285 -5.34 -12.34 4.68
CA HIS A 285 -3.93 -12.72 4.59
C HIS A 285 -2.99 -11.51 4.65
N GLY A 286 -3.53 -10.30 4.69
CA GLY A 286 -2.70 -9.10 4.79
C GLY A 286 -3.49 -7.81 4.65
N VAL A 287 -2.77 -6.71 4.84
CA VAL A 287 -3.25 -5.35 4.64
C VAL A 287 -2.35 -4.61 3.64
N PHE A 288 -2.97 -3.98 2.65
CA PHE A 288 -2.32 -3.15 1.64
C PHE A 288 -2.61 -1.68 1.95
N TYR A 289 -1.57 -0.86 2.10
CA TYR A 289 -1.71 0.48 2.67
C TYR A 289 -0.67 1.46 2.11
N PRO A 290 -0.99 2.77 2.01
CA PRO A 290 -0.01 3.77 1.62
C PRO A 290 1.10 3.90 2.67
N SER A 291 2.35 4.08 2.23
CA SER A 291 3.40 4.46 3.16
C SER A 291 3.11 5.84 3.75
N THR A 292 3.21 5.97 5.07
CA THR A 292 3.06 7.28 5.74
C THR A 292 4.28 8.19 5.50
N ARG A 293 5.35 7.67 4.90
CA ARG A 293 6.55 8.43 4.54
C ARG A 293 6.44 9.10 3.17
N ILE A 294 5.46 8.71 2.35
CA ILE A 294 5.18 9.37 1.07
C ILE A 294 4.74 10.82 1.33
N LYS A 295 5.46 11.76 0.74
CA LYS A 295 5.16 13.20 0.77
C LYS A 295 4.47 13.67 -0.51
N ASN A 296 4.78 13.02 -1.63
CA ASN A 296 4.27 13.41 -2.94
C ASN A 296 2.90 12.78 -3.20
N THR A 297 2.07 13.51 -3.94
CA THR A 297 0.77 13.05 -4.42
C THR A 297 0.72 13.19 -5.93
N LEU A 298 -0.15 12.40 -6.56
CA LEU A 298 -0.46 12.52 -7.98
C LEU A 298 -1.19 13.84 -8.28
N LYS A 299 -1.46 14.11 -9.56
CA LYS A 299 -2.19 15.30 -10.04
C LYS A 299 -3.49 15.57 -9.26
N ASP A 300 -4.16 14.51 -8.80
CA ASP A 300 -5.41 14.57 -8.04
C ASP A 300 -5.26 14.48 -6.52
N ASP A 301 -4.06 14.73 -6.00
CA ASP A 301 -3.78 14.75 -4.57
C ASP A 301 -4.02 13.40 -3.86
N LEU A 302 -4.09 12.32 -4.64
CA LEU A 302 -4.08 10.94 -4.16
C LEU A 302 -2.63 10.44 -4.02
N PHE A 303 -2.39 9.54 -3.07
CA PHE A 303 -1.12 8.83 -3.03
C PHE A 303 -0.99 7.93 -4.27
N ASP A 304 0.22 7.78 -4.78
CA ASP A 304 0.48 6.81 -5.85
C ASP A 304 0.40 5.38 -5.29
N ILE A 305 -0.55 4.60 -5.81
CA ILE A 305 -0.80 3.21 -5.40
C ILE A 305 0.38 2.29 -5.70
N ASN A 306 1.26 2.67 -6.63
CA ASN A 306 2.46 1.91 -6.96
C ASN A 306 3.52 1.97 -5.85
N ASN A 307 3.39 2.89 -4.89
CA ASN A 307 4.30 3.04 -3.76
C ASN A 307 3.72 2.53 -2.43
N PHE A 308 2.62 1.78 -2.48
CA PHE A 308 1.98 1.24 -1.29
C PHE A 308 2.74 0.03 -0.75
N ASN A 309 2.53 -0.24 0.53
CA ASN A 309 3.09 -1.38 1.24
C ASN A 309 2.06 -2.49 1.42
N LEU A 310 2.57 -3.70 1.58
CA LEU A 310 1.84 -4.90 1.97
C LEU A 310 2.43 -5.43 3.27
N ALA A 311 1.61 -5.53 4.31
CA ALA A 311 1.90 -6.35 5.48
C ALA A 311 1.13 -7.66 5.34
N TYR A 312 1.81 -8.70 4.88
CA TYR A 312 1.24 -10.04 4.76
C TYR A 312 1.32 -10.77 6.10
N PHE A 313 0.33 -11.59 6.39
CA PHE A 313 0.13 -12.33 7.64
C PHE A 313 0.41 -13.82 7.39
N PRO A 314 1.64 -14.31 7.64
CA PRO A 314 1.93 -15.74 7.53
C PRO A 314 1.06 -16.57 8.50
N GLU A 315 0.91 -17.84 8.19
CA GLU A 315 0.32 -18.83 9.08
C GLU A 315 1.39 -19.44 9.98
N TYR A 316 1.13 -19.49 11.29
CA TYR A 316 2.09 -20.10 12.20
C TYR A 316 2.16 -21.62 12.01
N LYS A 317 3.36 -22.12 11.70
CA LYS A 317 3.64 -23.56 11.57
C LYS A 317 4.45 -24.06 12.77
N LYS A 318 3.81 -24.75 13.73
CA LYS A 318 4.41 -25.21 15.00
C LYS A 318 5.71 -26.02 14.84
N LYS A 319 5.83 -26.81 13.78
CA LYS A 319 6.98 -27.73 13.53
C LYS A 319 8.06 -27.15 12.62
N ARG A 320 7.97 -25.89 12.20
CA ARG A 320 8.88 -25.26 11.24
C ARG A 320 9.36 -23.91 11.77
N HIS A 321 10.45 -23.41 11.22
CA HIS A 321 10.96 -22.05 11.50
C HIS A 321 10.18 -20.98 10.74
N TYR A 322 9.55 -21.36 9.63
CA TYR A 322 8.88 -20.47 8.69
C TYR A 322 7.53 -21.03 8.24
N ASP A 323 6.70 -20.17 7.66
CA ASP A 323 5.55 -20.57 6.87
C ASP A 323 6.02 -21.14 5.52
N ILE A 324 6.26 -22.44 5.49
CA ILE A 324 6.80 -23.13 4.31
C ILE A 324 5.83 -23.13 3.13
N ASP A 325 4.52 -23.14 3.42
CA ASP A 325 3.49 -23.15 2.39
C ASP A 325 3.46 -21.79 1.68
N LEU A 326 3.54 -20.69 2.44
CA LEU A 326 3.71 -19.36 1.85
C LEU A 326 5.02 -19.23 1.10
N PHE A 327 6.14 -19.70 1.66
CA PHE A 327 7.45 -19.61 1.01
C PHE A 327 7.47 -20.32 -0.35
N ASN A 328 6.90 -21.54 -0.44
CA ASN A 328 6.82 -22.29 -1.69
C ASN A 328 5.90 -21.65 -2.73
N ASN A 329 4.88 -20.91 -2.27
CA ASN A 329 3.95 -20.18 -3.15
C ASN A 329 4.49 -18.81 -3.58
N LEU A 330 5.66 -18.39 -3.10
CA LEU A 330 6.32 -17.15 -3.49
C LEU A 330 7.45 -17.42 -4.49
N ASN A 331 7.52 -16.62 -5.55
CA ASN A 331 8.76 -16.48 -6.31
C ASN A 331 9.54 -15.30 -5.73
N ILE A 332 10.57 -15.63 -4.95
CA ILE A 332 11.50 -14.68 -4.34
C ILE A 332 12.76 -14.63 -5.19
N SER A 333 13.16 -13.44 -5.64
CA SER A 333 14.45 -13.28 -6.34
C SER A 333 15.62 -13.55 -5.39
N VAL A 334 16.82 -13.75 -5.94
CA VAL A 334 18.02 -13.68 -5.09
C VAL A 334 18.16 -12.26 -4.52
N PRO A 335 18.77 -12.07 -3.34
CA PRO A 335 19.07 -10.75 -2.82
C PRO A 335 20.15 -10.10 -3.69
N ILE A 336 19.84 -8.95 -4.26
CA ILE A 336 20.74 -8.18 -5.12
C ILE A 336 21.13 -6.91 -4.37
N ASN A 337 22.44 -6.64 -4.31
CA ASN A 337 22.97 -5.43 -3.75
C ASN A 337 23.00 -4.32 -4.81
N PHE A 338 22.79 -3.08 -4.41
CA PHE A 338 22.84 -1.94 -5.31
C PHE A 338 24.26 -1.35 -5.40
N SER A 339 25.23 -2.14 -5.90
CA SER A 339 26.59 -1.65 -6.06
C SER A 339 26.76 -0.86 -7.34
N LYS A 340 27.59 0.19 -7.29
CA LYS A 340 27.94 1.00 -8.48
C LYS A 340 28.56 0.17 -9.61
N GLU A 341 29.23 -0.93 -9.27
CA GLU A 341 29.81 -1.88 -10.22
C GLU A 341 28.74 -2.66 -11.03
N ILE A 342 27.64 -3.05 -10.37
CA ILE A 342 26.47 -3.64 -11.04
C ILE A 342 25.86 -2.62 -11.99
N LEU A 343 25.73 -1.36 -11.58
CA LEU A 343 25.24 -0.30 -12.46
C LEU A 343 26.16 -0.08 -13.67
N THR A 344 27.47 0.04 -13.46
CA THR A 344 28.44 0.30 -14.55
C THR A 344 28.43 -0.77 -15.64
N ASN A 345 28.14 -2.02 -15.28
CA ASN A 345 28.08 -3.15 -16.22
C ASN A 345 26.67 -3.38 -16.81
N ILE A 346 25.62 -2.75 -16.26
CA ILE A 346 24.22 -2.96 -16.64
C ILE A 346 23.56 -1.63 -17.09
N PHE A 347 24.33 -0.58 -17.41
CA PHE A 347 23.75 0.69 -17.88
C PHE A 347 23.06 0.60 -19.25
N ASP A 348 23.12 -0.56 -19.92
CA ASP A 348 22.22 -0.81 -21.03
C ASP A 348 20.80 -1.00 -20.50
N VAL A 349 19.97 0.01 -20.76
CA VAL A 349 18.54 -0.04 -20.46
C VAL A 349 17.97 -1.29 -21.15
N PRO A 350 17.31 -2.21 -20.41
CA PRO A 350 16.89 -3.47 -20.99
C PRO A 350 15.90 -3.23 -22.12
N ASP A 351 16.03 -4.00 -23.21
CA ASP A 351 15.11 -3.92 -24.36
C ASP A 351 13.76 -4.51 -23.98
N ILE A 352 12.87 -3.67 -23.46
CA ILE A 352 11.52 -4.08 -23.07
C ILE A 352 10.66 -4.54 -24.26
N TYR A 353 11.01 -4.20 -25.50
CA TYR A 353 10.26 -4.66 -26.67
C TYR A 353 10.50 -6.16 -26.91
N SER A 354 11.69 -6.66 -26.59
CA SER A 354 11.99 -8.10 -26.62
C SER A 354 11.09 -8.90 -25.67
N LEU A 355 10.76 -8.35 -24.49
CA LEU A 355 9.76 -8.95 -23.58
C LEU A 355 8.39 -9.02 -24.24
N GLY A 356 7.99 -7.98 -24.98
CA GLY A 356 6.76 -7.96 -25.76
C GLY A 356 6.67 -9.13 -26.74
N GLU A 357 7.76 -9.44 -27.44
CA GLU A 357 7.84 -10.62 -28.32
C GLU A 357 7.78 -11.94 -27.55
N LEU A 358 8.43 -12.04 -26.39
CA LEU A 358 8.32 -13.21 -25.51
C LEU A 358 6.88 -13.42 -25.03
N PHE A 359 6.15 -12.35 -24.67
CA PHE A 359 4.73 -12.42 -24.34
C PHE A 359 3.90 -12.92 -25.51
N LYS A 360 4.10 -12.40 -26.73
CA LYS A 360 3.39 -12.88 -27.93
C LYS A 360 3.60 -14.38 -28.14
N ARG A 361 4.84 -14.87 -28.00
CA ARG A 361 5.16 -16.30 -28.11
C ARG A 361 4.50 -17.11 -26.99
N ALA A 362 4.55 -16.63 -25.75
CA ALA A 362 3.96 -17.31 -24.60
C ALA A 362 2.42 -17.39 -24.71
N ILE A 363 1.76 -16.31 -25.16
CA ILE A 363 0.32 -16.25 -25.40
C ILE A 363 -0.06 -17.20 -26.55
N ALA A 364 0.68 -17.19 -27.67
CA ALA A 364 0.45 -18.11 -28.78
C ALA A 364 0.54 -19.58 -28.33
N ASN A 365 1.54 -19.91 -27.52
CA ASN A 365 1.70 -21.24 -26.93
C ASN A 365 0.60 -21.61 -25.91
N ALA A 366 -0.07 -20.61 -25.34
CA ALA A 366 -1.12 -20.79 -24.33
C ALA A 366 -2.54 -20.88 -24.91
N LYS A 367 -2.75 -20.67 -26.22
CA LYS A 367 -4.09 -20.66 -26.85
C LYS A 367 -4.96 -21.90 -26.57
N ASN A 368 -4.34 -23.05 -26.28
CA ASN A 368 -5.01 -24.31 -25.93
C ASN A 368 -4.60 -24.85 -24.54
N SER A 369 -4.11 -23.99 -23.65
CA SER A 369 -3.67 -24.39 -22.31
C SER A 369 -4.80 -24.29 -21.28
N ASP A 370 -4.56 -24.78 -20.06
CA ASP A 370 -5.50 -24.63 -18.96
C ASP A 370 -5.71 -23.16 -18.54
N ASN A 371 -6.83 -22.90 -17.87
CA ASN A 371 -7.18 -21.56 -17.38
C ASN A 371 -6.13 -21.00 -16.41
N THR A 372 -5.42 -21.87 -15.67
CA THR A 372 -4.39 -21.45 -14.70
C THR A 372 -3.23 -20.77 -15.39
N LEU A 373 -2.74 -21.30 -16.51
CA LEU A 373 -1.69 -20.68 -17.30
C LEU A 373 -2.13 -19.34 -17.90
N ILE A 374 -3.36 -19.27 -18.39
CA ILE A 374 -3.93 -18.04 -18.97
C ILE A 374 -4.00 -16.93 -17.91
N ILE A 375 -4.49 -17.25 -16.70
CA ILE A 375 -4.52 -16.32 -15.56
C ILE A 375 -3.11 -15.86 -15.20
N LYS A 376 -2.14 -16.79 -15.14
CA LYS A 376 -0.74 -16.44 -14.86
C LYS A 376 -0.16 -15.51 -15.91
N LEU A 377 -0.39 -15.75 -17.19
CA LEU A 377 0.07 -14.85 -18.26
C LEU A 377 -0.60 -13.48 -18.20
N SER A 378 -1.90 -13.41 -17.93
CA SER A 378 -2.60 -12.15 -17.72
C SER A 378 -2.03 -11.36 -16.53
N ASN A 379 -1.71 -12.06 -15.44
CA ASN A 379 -1.06 -11.47 -14.27
C ASN A 379 0.33 -10.90 -14.60
N LEU A 380 1.16 -11.66 -15.31
CA LEU A 380 2.47 -11.20 -15.77
C LEU A 380 2.36 -10.03 -16.75
N LEU A 381 1.36 -10.03 -17.62
CA LEU A 381 1.10 -8.93 -18.56
C LEU A 381 0.80 -7.62 -17.82
N SER A 382 0.01 -7.67 -16.74
CA SER A 382 -0.25 -6.50 -15.91
C SER A 382 1.02 -5.94 -15.25
N ILE A 383 1.97 -6.82 -14.88
CA ILE A 383 3.29 -6.40 -14.37
C ILE A 383 4.13 -5.77 -15.50
N TYR A 384 4.06 -6.32 -16.72
CA TYR A 384 4.72 -5.75 -17.89
C TYR A 384 4.19 -4.37 -18.28
N GLU A 385 2.88 -4.15 -18.24
CA GLU A 385 2.27 -2.83 -18.45
C GLU A 385 2.83 -1.80 -17.45
N ASN A 386 2.94 -2.18 -16.17
CA ASN A 386 3.53 -1.30 -15.16
C ASN A 386 5.03 -1.04 -15.38
N LEU A 387 5.79 -2.03 -15.87
CA LEU A 387 7.18 -1.86 -16.29
C LEU A 387 7.28 -0.86 -17.44
N PHE A 388 6.39 -0.98 -18.42
CA PHE A 388 6.34 -0.13 -19.60
C PHE A 388 6.10 1.35 -19.22
N ASP A 389 5.17 1.61 -18.30
CA ASP A 389 4.93 2.95 -17.74
C ASP A 389 6.18 3.51 -17.04
N LYS A 390 6.87 2.70 -16.23
CA LYS A 390 8.11 3.09 -15.54
C LYS A 390 9.24 3.39 -16.52
N TYR A 391 9.35 2.61 -17.58
CA TYR A 391 10.34 2.82 -18.63
C TYR A 391 10.11 4.12 -19.38
N TYR A 392 8.86 4.44 -19.76
CA TYR A 392 8.56 5.74 -20.35
C TYR A 392 8.85 6.90 -19.42
N LEU A 393 8.53 6.75 -18.13
CA LEU A 393 8.87 7.77 -17.12
C LEU A 393 10.39 7.96 -16.98
N PHE A 394 11.19 6.90 -17.16
CA PHE A 394 12.64 6.98 -17.17
C PHE A 394 13.19 7.70 -18.41
N LEU A 395 12.59 7.45 -19.59
CA LEU A 395 12.97 8.07 -20.86
C LEU A 395 12.54 9.54 -20.96
N SER A 396 11.36 9.89 -20.47
CA SER A 396 10.94 11.28 -20.39
C SER A 396 11.92 12.03 -19.48
N GLU A 397 12.60 13.05 -20.01
CA GLU A 397 13.45 13.92 -19.21
C GLU A 397 12.64 14.44 -18.01
N ILE A 398 13.21 14.34 -16.81
CA ILE A 398 12.59 14.82 -15.57
C ILE A 398 12.66 16.36 -15.57
N ASP A 399 11.94 17.00 -16.48
CA ASP A 399 11.86 18.46 -16.55
C ASP A 399 10.83 19.00 -15.55
N ASP A 400 9.81 18.22 -15.21
CA ASP A 400 8.64 18.69 -14.44
C ASP A 400 8.70 18.43 -12.92
N VAL A 401 9.81 17.92 -12.38
CA VAL A 401 9.91 17.64 -10.93
C VAL A 401 10.85 18.62 -10.24
N LYS A 402 10.33 19.31 -9.22
CA LYS A 402 11.02 20.25 -8.32
C LYS A 402 12.09 19.57 -7.44
N TYR A 403 13.04 18.88 -8.06
CA TYR A 403 14.17 18.22 -7.40
C TYR A 403 15.48 18.95 -7.74
N SER A 404 16.42 18.95 -6.80
CA SER A 404 17.80 19.36 -7.09
C SER A 404 18.42 18.40 -8.12
N GLU A 405 19.45 18.82 -8.86
CA GLU A 405 20.10 17.96 -9.87
C GLU A 405 20.57 16.62 -9.28
N ASN A 406 21.11 16.63 -8.05
CA ASN A 406 21.52 15.41 -7.34
C ASN A 406 20.36 14.47 -7.02
N ASP A 407 19.19 15.02 -6.65
CA ASP A 407 18.00 14.23 -6.38
C ASP A 407 17.42 13.60 -7.66
N LYS A 408 17.52 14.31 -8.81
CA LYS A 408 17.11 13.78 -10.12
C LYS A 408 17.97 12.58 -10.54
N VAL A 409 19.30 12.66 -10.36
CA VAL A 409 20.22 11.55 -10.65
C VAL A 409 19.89 10.34 -9.79
N LYS A 410 19.75 10.53 -8.46
CA LYS A 410 19.42 9.45 -7.52
C LYS A 410 18.07 8.79 -7.85
N TYR A 411 17.08 9.58 -8.24
CA TYR A 411 15.79 9.07 -8.67
C TYR A 411 15.91 8.21 -9.94
N LYS A 412 16.64 8.67 -10.96
CA LYS A 412 16.88 7.90 -12.19
C LYS A 412 17.62 6.59 -11.91
N GLU A 413 18.65 6.61 -11.08
CA GLU A 413 19.39 5.41 -10.64
C GLU A 413 18.48 4.38 -9.96
N ASN A 414 17.59 4.83 -9.07
CA ASN A 414 16.64 3.95 -8.40
C ASN A 414 15.60 3.37 -9.38
N LEU A 415 15.14 4.18 -10.32
CA LEU A 415 14.14 3.78 -11.31
C LEU A 415 14.71 2.73 -12.28
N ILE A 416 15.92 2.94 -12.81
CA ILE A 416 16.56 1.95 -13.69
C ILE A 416 16.80 0.63 -12.97
N PHE A 417 17.16 0.66 -11.69
CA PHE A 417 17.34 -0.56 -10.91
C PHE A 417 16.04 -1.34 -10.74
N GLU A 418 14.94 -0.65 -10.46
CA GLU A 418 13.63 -1.27 -10.36
C GLU A 418 13.21 -1.89 -11.70
N ILE A 419 13.42 -1.16 -12.81
CA ILE A 419 13.19 -1.64 -14.18
C ILE A 419 13.96 -2.94 -14.43
N LEU A 420 15.24 -3.00 -14.09
CA LEU A 420 16.09 -4.18 -14.26
C LEU A 420 15.60 -5.39 -13.46
N ILE A 421 15.20 -5.20 -12.20
CA ILE A 421 14.68 -6.30 -11.37
C ILE A 421 13.35 -6.83 -11.93
N ILE A 422 12.45 -5.94 -12.36
CA ILE A 422 11.16 -6.34 -12.94
C ILE A 422 11.38 -7.05 -14.29
N TYR A 423 12.24 -6.51 -15.16
CA TYR A 423 12.60 -7.11 -16.44
C TYR A 423 13.10 -8.54 -16.26
N ASN A 424 14.11 -8.73 -15.41
CA ASN A 424 14.71 -10.04 -15.14
C ASN A 424 13.68 -11.05 -14.57
N PHE A 425 12.76 -10.58 -13.73
CA PHE A 425 11.67 -11.42 -13.22
C PHE A 425 10.73 -11.87 -14.34
N LEU A 426 10.30 -10.95 -15.21
CA LEU A 426 9.39 -11.23 -16.32
C LEU A 426 10.04 -12.15 -17.34
N GLU A 427 11.26 -11.84 -17.78
CA GLU A 427 12.02 -12.64 -18.74
C GLU A 427 12.16 -14.08 -18.27
N LYS A 428 12.68 -14.28 -17.06
CA LYS A 428 12.80 -15.61 -16.46
C LYS A 428 11.45 -16.33 -16.41
N SER A 429 10.41 -15.64 -15.94
CA SER A 429 9.08 -16.23 -15.82
C SER A 429 8.51 -16.67 -17.17
N LEU A 430 8.72 -15.88 -18.23
CA LEU A 430 8.27 -16.21 -19.58
C LEU A 430 9.08 -17.36 -20.18
N LEU A 431 10.40 -17.36 -20.04
CA LEU A 431 11.27 -18.44 -20.51
C LEU A 431 10.94 -19.77 -19.82
N ASP A 432 10.71 -19.77 -18.50
CA ASP A 432 10.29 -20.96 -17.76
C ASP A 432 8.94 -21.50 -18.28
N LEU A 433 8.01 -20.62 -18.67
CA LEU A 433 6.73 -21.02 -19.26
C LEU A 433 6.89 -21.61 -20.67
N LEU A 434 7.77 -21.03 -21.49
CA LEU A 434 8.05 -21.51 -22.85
C LEU A 434 8.77 -22.88 -22.82
N ASN A 435 9.71 -23.08 -21.90
CA ASN A 435 10.52 -24.31 -21.81
C ASN A 435 9.75 -25.52 -21.25
N LYS A 436 8.72 -25.31 -20.42
CA LYS A 436 7.92 -26.41 -19.83
C LYS A 436 7.19 -27.29 -20.86
N LYS A 437 6.98 -26.83 -22.10
CA LYS A 437 6.39 -27.67 -23.17
C LYS A 437 7.42 -28.51 -23.95
N GLY A 438 8.72 -28.24 -23.82
CA GLY A 438 9.78 -29.04 -24.45
C GLY A 438 10.06 -30.39 -23.77
N GLY A 439 9.44 -30.65 -22.62
CA GLY A 439 9.61 -31.86 -21.81
C GLY A 439 8.45 -32.85 -21.86
N LYS A 440 7.60 -32.81 -22.89
CA LYS A 440 6.73 -33.95 -23.20
C LYS A 440 7.52 -34.90 -24.11
N LYS A 441 8.02 -35.98 -23.52
CA LYS A 441 8.44 -37.19 -24.24
C LYS A 441 7.29 -37.72 -25.09
#